data_AF-A0A2G2BAH5-F1
#
_entry.id   AF-A0A2G2BAH5-F1
#
_cell.length_a   1.000
_cell.length_b   1.000
_cell.length_c   1.000
_cell.angle_alpha   90.00
_cell.angle_beta   90.00
_cell.angle_gamma   90.00
#
_symmetry.space_group_name_H-M   'P 1'
#
loop_
_entity.id
_entity.type
_entity.pdbx_description
1 polymer ?
#
loop_
_entity_poly.entity_id
_entity_poly.type
_entity_poly.pdbx_seq_one_letter_code
_entity_poly.pdbx_strand_id
1 'polypeptide(L)'
;MNEISSYTMQLEAKGKTARLRFVISVNDDKQDWRCNPGDFLGAAKGIVKWKGRAIGLYSDDPTPYGVLEIPSDGLDSVPIGAGSSAWFAGLGEGTWTLISKNTYEGN
;
A
#
# COMPACT_ATOMS: atom_id res chain seq x y z
N MET A 1 -14.26 9.10 -17.52
CA MET A 1 -13.77 7.71 -17.33
C MET A 1 -13.01 7.70 -16.03
N ASN A 2 -13.37 6.83 -15.09
CA ASN A 2 -12.69 6.74 -13.79
C ASN A 2 -11.57 5.72 -13.89
N GLU A 3 -10.32 6.16 -13.93
CA GLU A 3 -9.20 5.23 -13.86
C GLU A 3 -9.05 4.71 -12.43
N ILE A 4 -9.03 3.38 -12.28
CA ILE A 4 -8.84 2.69 -11.01
C ILE A 4 -7.61 1.80 -11.13
N SER A 5 -6.59 2.10 -10.34
CA SER A 5 -5.36 1.31 -10.25
C SER A 5 -5.37 0.47 -8.97
N SER A 6 -5.05 -0.82 -9.09
CA SER A 6 -4.91 -1.74 -7.97
C SER A 6 -3.51 -2.33 -7.93
N TYR A 7 -2.87 -2.26 -6.77
CA TYR A 7 -1.54 -2.81 -6.53
C TYR A 7 -1.62 -3.88 -5.44
N THR A 8 -0.93 -4.99 -5.65
CA THR A 8 -0.73 -6.01 -4.63
C THR A 8 0.76 -6.10 -4.31
N MET A 9 1.10 -6.12 -3.03
CA MET A 9 2.45 -6.14 -2.51
C MET A 9 2.64 -7.22 -1.46
N GLN A 10 3.86 -7.75 -1.37
CA GLN A 10 4.34 -8.48 -0.20
C GLN A 10 4.93 -7.47 0.78
N LEU A 11 4.57 -7.55 2.04
CA LEU A 11 5.18 -6.80 3.14
C LEU A 11 6.06 -7.74 3.95
N GLU A 12 7.21 -7.28 4.40
CA GLU A 12 8.09 -8.04 5.27
C GLU A 12 8.66 -7.16 6.39
N ALA A 13 8.58 -7.64 7.62
CA ALA A 13 9.20 -6.99 8.78
C ALA A 13 9.36 -8.00 9.93
N LYS A 14 10.51 -7.98 10.61
CA LYS A 14 10.80 -8.86 11.77
C LYS A 14 10.50 -10.36 11.50
N GLY A 15 10.79 -10.85 10.30
CA GLY A 15 10.55 -12.25 9.91
C GLY A 15 9.08 -12.62 9.69
N LYS A 16 8.16 -11.65 9.76
CA LYS A 16 6.76 -11.81 9.37
C LYS A 16 6.55 -11.36 7.95
N THR A 17 5.55 -11.93 7.28
CA THR A 17 5.13 -11.53 5.94
C THR A 17 3.63 -11.27 5.90
N ALA A 18 3.21 -10.38 5.01
CA ALA A 18 1.80 -10.16 4.71
C ALA A 18 1.60 -9.77 3.26
N ARG A 19 0.37 -9.93 2.77
CA ARG A 19 -0.07 -9.44 1.47
C ARG A 19 -0.91 -8.20 1.65
N LEU A 20 -0.44 -7.08 1.12
CA LEU A 20 -1.18 -5.84 1.04
C LEU A 20 -1.78 -5.71 -0.35
N ARG A 21 -3.06 -5.34 -0.43
CA ARG A 21 -3.67 -4.87 -1.67
C ARG A 21 -4.22 -3.49 -1.40
N PHE A 22 -3.92 -2.53 -2.27
CA PHE A 22 -4.63 -1.26 -2.26
C PHE A 22 -5.12 -0.85 -3.64
N VAL A 23 -6.12 0.01 -3.63
CA VAL A 23 -6.83 0.52 -4.80
C VAL A 23 -6.85 2.03 -4.69
N ILE A 24 -6.42 2.70 -5.74
CA ILE A 24 -6.41 4.16 -5.86
C ILE A 24 -7.24 4.49 -7.10
N SER A 25 -8.27 5.32 -6.93
CA SER A 25 -8.95 5.95 -8.06
C SER A 25 -8.48 7.39 -8.21
N VAL A 26 -8.27 7.82 -9.45
CA VAL A 26 -7.84 9.20 -9.76
C VAL A 26 -8.99 10.20 -9.63
N ASN A 27 -10.24 9.73 -9.79
CA ASN A 27 -11.43 10.57 -9.91
C ASN A 27 -12.48 10.31 -8.82
N ASP A 28 -12.21 9.36 -7.92
CA ASP A 28 -13.06 9.04 -6.77
C ASP A 28 -12.17 9.07 -5.52
N ASP A 29 -12.71 9.47 -4.38
CA ASP A 29 -11.99 9.47 -3.09
C ASP A 29 -11.70 8.04 -2.58
N LYS A 30 -11.98 7.02 -3.40
CA LYS A 30 -11.68 5.61 -3.12
C LYS A 30 -10.18 5.37 -3.14
N GLN A 31 -9.63 5.37 -1.92
CA GLN A 31 -8.26 4.99 -1.62
C GLN A 31 -8.32 3.94 -0.51
N ASP A 32 -8.51 2.68 -0.86
CA ASP A 32 -8.69 1.60 0.12
C ASP A 32 -7.49 0.65 0.11
N TRP A 33 -7.11 0.16 1.29
CA TRP A 33 -6.18 -0.96 1.43
C TRP A 33 -6.77 -2.13 2.21
N ARG A 34 -6.22 -3.32 1.99
CA ARG A 34 -6.50 -4.56 2.73
C ARG A 34 -5.21 -5.34 2.95
N CYS A 35 -5.02 -5.88 4.15
CA CYS A 35 -3.84 -6.65 4.52
C CYS A 35 -4.23 -8.05 5.00
N ASN A 36 -3.48 -9.07 4.56
CA ASN A 36 -3.64 -10.45 5.01
C ASN A 36 -2.28 -11.11 5.32
N PRO A 37 -2.03 -11.60 6.54
CA PRO A 37 -2.94 -11.51 7.68
C PRO A 37 -3.05 -10.05 8.18
N GLY A 38 -4.24 -9.69 8.69
CA GLY A 38 -4.52 -8.30 9.10
C GLY A 38 -3.78 -7.87 10.37
N ASP A 39 -3.35 -8.83 11.18
CA ASP A 39 -2.56 -8.60 12.39
C ASP A 39 -1.16 -8.05 12.09
N PHE A 40 -0.64 -8.21 10.87
CA PHE A 40 0.64 -7.62 10.45
C PHE A 40 0.66 -6.10 10.61
N LEU A 41 -0.40 -5.42 10.16
CA LEU A 41 -0.56 -3.97 10.33
C LEU A 41 -1.38 -3.62 11.58
N GLY A 42 -1.89 -4.60 12.32
CA GLY A 42 -2.87 -4.37 13.40
C GLY A 42 -4.28 -4.03 12.91
N ALA A 43 -4.52 -4.03 11.59
CA ALA A 43 -5.83 -3.87 10.97
C ALA A 43 -5.88 -4.59 9.61
N ALA A 44 -7.05 -5.13 9.25
CA ALA A 44 -7.23 -5.89 8.01
C ALA A 44 -7.56 -5.02 6.80
N LYS A 45 -8.02 -3.77 7.02
CA LYS A 45 -8.39 -2.83 5.95
C LYS A 45 -8.33 -1.38 6.46
N GLY A 46 -8.33 -0.45 5.52
CA GLY A 46 -8.44 0.98 5.82
C GLY A 46 -8.26 1.85 4.59
N ILE A 47 -7.86 3.10 4.80
CA ILE A 47 -7.71 4.14 3.79
C ILE A 47 -6.23 4.42 3.50
N VAL A 48 -5.90 4.61 2.23
CA VAL A 48 -4.59 5.09 1.76
C VAL A 48 -4.58 6.61 1.73
N LYS A 49 -3.49 7.24 2.16
CA LYS A 49 -3.25 8.68 1.92
C LYS A 49 -1.82 8.91 1.47
N TRP A 50 -1.65 9.75 0.46
CA TRP A 50 -0.35 10.21 -0.01
C TRP A 50 0.19 11.33 0.87
N LYS A 51 1.49 11.27 1.18
CA LYS A 51 2.24 12.36 1.80
C LYS A 51 3.58 12.50 1.10
N GLY A 52 3.64 13.41 0.13
CA GLY A 52 4.80 13.54 -0.75
C GLY A 52 5.02 12.24 -1.54
N ARG A 53 6.16 11.58 -1.33
CA ARG A 53 6.53 10.32 -2.00
C ARG A 53 6.17 9.07 -1.20
N ALA A 54 5.48 9.22 -0.06
CA ALA A 54 5.10 8.09 0.77
C ALA A 54 3.59 7.83 0.71
N ILE A 55 3.23 6.55 0.77
CA ILE A 55 1.86 6.11 1.00
C ILE A 55 1.71 5.73 2.46
N GLY A 56 0.81 6.39 3.18
CA GLY A 56 0.40 5.97 4.51
C GLY A 56 -0.84 5.08 4.48
N LEU A 57 -0.85 4.05 5.34
CA LEU A 57 -1.93 3.09 5.53
C LEU A 57 -2.65 3.40 6.85
N TYR A 58 -3.86 3.94 6.78
CA TYR A 58 -4.66 4.37 7.94
C TYR A 58 -5.91 3.48 8.08
N SER A 59 -6.46 3.27 9.27
CA SER A 59 -7.82 2.72 9.41
C SER A 59 -8.79 3.84 9.76
N ASP A 60 -8.76 4.30 11.01
CA ASP A 60 -9.59 5.39 11.57
C ASP A 60 -8.75 6.39 12.40
N ASP A 61 -7.52 6.04 12.76
CA ASP A 61 -6.59 6.89 13.52
C ASP A 61 -5.85 7.89 12.59
N PRO A 62 -5.55 9.13 13.03
CA PRO A 62 -4.66 10.03 12.31
C PRO A 62 -3.22 9.51 12.13
N THR A 63 -2.83 8.46 12.85
CA THR A 63 -1.51 7.83 12.81
C THR A 63 -1.52 6.65 11.82
N PRO A 64 -0.55 6.58 10.89
CA PRO A 64 -0.50 5.45 9.97
C PRO A 64 -0.03 4.17 10.67
N TYR A 65 -0.65 3.04 10.30
CA TYR A 65 -0.19 1.70 10.67
C TYR A 65 1.00 1.24 9.82
N GLY A 66 1.17 1.84 8.64
CA GLY A 66 2.32 1.61 7.79
C GLY A 66 2.58 2.79 6.86
N VAL A 67 3.84 3.00 6.52
CA VAL A 67 4.30 4.01 5.57
C VAL A 67 5.18 3.31 4.54
N LEU A 68 4.79 3.38 3.27
CA LEU A 68 5.52 2.81 2.15
C LEU A 68 6.25 3.92 1.41
N GLU A 69 7.57 3.83 1.30
CA GLU A 69 8.34 4.78 0.48
C GLU A 69 8.17 4.41 -0.99
N ILE A 70 7.62 5.32 -1.78
CA ILE A 70 7.39 5.13 -3.22
C ILE A 70 8.46 5.88 -4.02
N PRO A 71 9.00 5.29 -5.11
CA PRO A 71 9.90 5.99 -6.00
C PRO A 71 9.31 7.30 -6.56
N SER A 72 10.17 8.24 -6.95
CA SER A 72 9.74 9.52 -7.53
C SER A 72 8.85 9.37 -8.76
N ASP A 73 9.03 8.27 -9.49
CA ASP A 73 8.37 8.01 -10.76
C ASP A 73 7.02 7.30 -10.57
N GLY A 74 6.57 7.16 -9.31
CA GLY A 74 5.30 6.56 -8.95
C GLY A 74 5.29 5.03 -8.97
N LEU A 75 4.17 4.44 -8.54
CA LEU A 75 4.00 2.99 -8.47
C LEU A 75 3.86 2.32 -9.83
N ASP A 76 3.32 3.02 -10.82
CA ASP A 76 3.13 2.47 -12.17
C ASP A 76 4.46 2.16 -12.85
N SER A 77 5.50 2.90 -12.51
CA SER A 77 6.86 2.71 -13.02
C SER A 77 7.60 1.55 -12.34
N VAL A 78 7.10 1.06 -11.20
CA VAL A 78 7.76 -0.02 -10.44
C VAL A 78 7.60 -1.36 -11.17
N PRO A 79 8.69 -2.10 -11.43
CA PRO A 79 8.62 -3.47 -11.97
C PRO A 79 8.02 -4.45 -10.95
N ILE A 80 7.32 -5.48 -11.44
CA ILE A 80 6.91 -6.60 -10.60
C ILE A 80 8.17 -7.30 -10.05
N GLY A 81 8.17 -7.61 -8.75
CA GLY A 81 9.31 -8.15 -8.01
C GLY A 81 10.26 -7.09 -7.44
N ALA A 82 10.09 -5.82 -7.83
CA ALA A 82 10.82 -4.71 -7.22
C ALA A 82 10.08 -4.15 -6.00
N GLY A 83 10.79 -3.42 -5.15
CA GLY A 83 10.28 -2.99 -3.86
C GLY A 83 11.10 -1.85 -3.26
N SER A 84 10.67 -1.36 -2.10
CA SER A 84 11.40 -0.34 -1.35
C SER A 84 11.20 -0.52 0.15
N SER A 85 11.79 0.37 0.93
CA SER A 85 11.62 0.43 2.38
C SER A 85 10.19 0.77 2.78
N ALA A 86 9.80 0.24 3.93
CA ALA A 86 8.59 0.60 4.64
C ALA A 86 8.88 0.78 6.13
N TRP A 87 7.97 1.46 6.80
CA TRP A 87 7.87 1.45 8.26
C TRP A 87 6.48 0.97 8.65
N PHE A 88 6.37 0.13 9.67
CA PHE A 88 5.11 -0.42 10.16
C PHE A 88 4.98 -0.23 11.67
N ALA A 89 3.83 0.24 12.13
CA ALA A 89 3.57 0.44 13.55
C ALA A 89 3.72 -0.89 14.32
N GLY A 90 4.47 -0.87 15.42
CA GLY A 90 4.77 -2.05 16.24
C GLY A 90 5.84 -3.00 15.66
N LEU A 91 6.01 -3.06 14.34
CA LEU A 91 7.05 -3.88 13.70
C LEU A 91 8.34 -3.11 13.37
N GLY A 92 8.27 -1.78 13.22
CA GLY A 92 9.42 -0.94 12.88
C GLY A 92 9.72 -0.95 11.37
N GLU A 93 10.99 -0.84 11.02
CA GLU A 93 11.45 -0.88 9.62
C GLU A 93 11.16 -2.25 8.97
N GLY A 94 10.85 -2.20 7.68
CA GLY A 94 10.58 -3.37 6.85
C GLY A 94 10.68 -3.01 5.37
N THR A 95 10.14 -3.89 4.53
CA THR A 95 10.12 -3.71 3.08
C THR A 95 8.74 -4.02 2.51
N TRP A 96 8.51 -3.50 1.31
CA TRP A 96 7.42 -3.93 0.46
C TRP A 96 7.97 -4.34 -0.91
N THR A 97 7.35 -5.34 -1.54
CA THR A 97 7.68 -5.82 -2.89
C THR A 97 6.42 -5.89 -3.73
N LEU A 98 6.42 -5.28 -4.91
CA LEU A 98 5.29 -5.30 -5.84
C LEU A 98 5.10 -6.72 -6.42
N ILE A 99 3.91 -7.29 -6.24
CA ILE A 99 3.53 -8.60 -6.78
C ILE A 99 2.72 -8.43 -8.07
N SER A 100 1.78 -7.47 -8.10
CA SER A 100 0.96 -7.21 -9.28
C SER A 100 0.44 -5.79 -9.30
N LYS A 101 0.16 -5.29 -10.52
CA LYS A 101 -0.50 -4.02 -10.78
C LYS A 101 -1.54 -4.22 -11.87
N ASN A 102 -2.71 -3.63 -11.70
CA ASN A 102 -3.79 -3.67 -12.69
C ASN A 102 -4.45 -2.29 -12.76
N THR A 103 -4.72 -1.82 -13.97
CA THR A 103 -5.46 -0.58 -14.22
C THR A 103 -6.74 -0.94 -14.97
N TYR A 104 -7.85 -0.39 -14.50
CA TYR A 104 -9.16 -0.62 -15.10
C TYR A 104 -9.85 0.72 -15.38
N GLU A 105 -10.56 0.79 -16.49
CA GLU A 105 -11.50 1.87 -16.75
C GLU A 105 -12.81 1.55 -16.01
N GLY A 106 -13.15 2.37 -15.03
CA GLY A 106 -14.45 2.36 -14.38
C GLY A 106 -15.50 2.90 -15.34
N ASN A 107 -16.49 2.05 -15.66
CA ASN A 107 -17.72 2.41 -16.37
C ASN A 107 -18.54 3.45 -15.61
#